data_AF-A0A2T5PEG9-F1
#
_entry.id   AF-A0A2T5PEG9-F1
#
_cell.length_a   1.000
_cell.length_b   1.000
_cell.length_c   1.000
_cell.angle_alpha   90.00
_cell.angle_beta   90.00
_cell.angle_gamma   90.00
#
_symmetry.space_group_name_H-M   'P 1'
#
loop_
_entity.id
_entity.type
_entity.pdbx_description
1 polymer ?
#
loop_
_entity_poly.entity_id
_entity_poly.type
_entity_poly.pdbx_seq_one_letter_code
_entity_poly.pdbx_strand_id
1 'polypeptide(L)' 'MFWTIAKVFMLAFWALALANLLAPFGSPWEVPLNAIAGVTLVLHLVEMLLFNKYLQQQPAPGLHRLQVLLFGVLHLQRLH' A
#
# COMPACT_ATOMS: atom_id res chain seq x y z
N MET A 1 -13.81 14.27 2.00
CA MET A 1 -14.17 13.46 0.81
C MET A 1 -12.94 12.94 0.06
N PHE A 2 -11.98 13.80 -0.33
CA PHE A 2 -10.75 13.42 -1.04
C PHE A 2 -9.98 12.23 -0.45
N TRP A 3 -9.81 12.21 0.87
CA TRP A 3 -9.07 11.15 1.58
C TRP A 3 -9.70 9.75 1.51
N THR A 4 -11.03 9.67 1.42
CA THR A 4 -11.72 8.38 1.27
C THR A 4 -11.54 7.88 -0.15
N ILE A 5 -11.60 8.79 -1.13
CA ILE A 5 -11.40 8.49 -2.55
C ILE A 5 -10.00 7.91 -2.76
N ALA A 6 -8.95 8.55 -2.23
CA ALA A 6 -7.57 8.05 -2.33
C ALA A 6 -7.40 6.61 -1.78
N LYS A 7 -8.05 6.30 -0.65
CA LYS A 7 -8.04 4.95 -0.09
C LYS A 7 -8.73 3.93 -0.98
N VAL A 8 -9.89 4.28 -1.53
CA VAL A 8 -10.63 3.39 -2.44
C VAL A 8 -9.83 3.12 -3.71
N PHE A 9 -9.22 4.15 -4.29
CA PHE A 9 -8.34 3.98 -5.45
C PHE A 9 -7.14 3.10 -5.15
N MET A 10 -6.50 3.27 -3.99
CA MET A 10 -5.36 2.44 -3.60
C MET A 10 -5.78 0.98 -3.38
N LEU A 11 -6.94 0.73 -2.76
CA LEU A 11 -7.47 -0.63 -2.64
C LEU A 11 -7.79 -1.25 -4.00
N ALA A 12 -8.38 -0.47 -4.92
CA ALA A 12 -8.64 -0.92 -6.29
C ALA A 12 -7.34 -1.25 -7.02
N PHE A 13 -6.30 -0.43 -6.85
CA PHE A 13 -4.96 -0.70 -7.39
C PHE A 13 -4.41 -2.04 -6.90
N TRP A 14 -4.44 -2.30 -5.59
CA TRP A 14 -3.98 -3.58 -5.03
C TRP A 14 -4.82 -4.75 -5.55
N ALA A 15 -6.15 -4.59 -5.65
CA ALA A 15 -7.02 -5.61 -6.20
C ALA A 15 -6.68 -5.93 -7.66
N LEU A 16 -6.39 -4.92 -8.48
CA LEU A 16 -5.97 -5.08 -9.87
C LEU A 16 -4.60 -5.76 -9.97
N ALA A 17 -3.63 -5.37 -9.14
CA ALA A 17 -2.32 -6.02 -9.10
C ALA A 17 -2.42 -7.50 -8.71
N LEU A 18 -3.22 -7.83 -7.69
CA LEU A 18 -3.49 -9.21 -7.29
C LEU A 18 -4.23 -9.99 -8.38
N ALA A 19 -5.23 -9.39 -9.02
CA ALA A 19 -5.94 -10.00 -10.13
C ALA A 19 -5.00 -10.28 -11.31
N ASN A 20 -4.08 -9.36 -11.63
CA ASN A 20 -3.09 -9.54 -12.70
C ASN A 20 -2.04 -10.62 -12.38
N LEU A 21 -1.81 -10.95 -11.10
CA LEU A 21 -1.01 -12.13 -10.71
C LEU A 21 -1.76 -13.45 -10.94
N LEU A 22 -3.08 -13.47 -10.74
CA LEU A 22 -3.91 -14.67 -10.89
C LEU A 22 -4.31 -14.93 -12.35
N ALA A 23 -4.66 -13.87 -13.07
CA ALA A 23 -5.07 -13.86 -14.46
C ALA A 23 -4.46 -12.62 -15.13
N PRO A 24 -3.27 -12.76 -15.75
CA PRO A 24 -2.58 -11.63 -16.38
C PRO A 24 -3.47 -10.91 -17.39
N PHE A 25 -3.55 -9.58 -17.29
CA PHE A 25 -4.42 -8.74 -18.13
C PHE A 25 -4.01 -8.69 -19.60
N GLY A 26 -2.92 -9.36 -19.96
CA GLY A 26 -2.38 -9.43 -21.32
C GLY A 26 -1.59 -8.18 -21.72
N SER A 27 -0.86 -8.32 -22.83
CA SER A 27 0.03 -7.29 -23.37
C SER A 27 -0.69 -5.98 -23.63
N PRO A 28 -0.14 -4.82 -23.21
CA PRO A 28 1.20 -4.62 -22.63
C PRO A 28 1.22 -4.53 -21.09
N TRP A 29 0.14 -4.89 -20.39
CA TRP A 29 -0.07 -4.52 -18.98
C TRP A 29 0.36 -5.58 -17.96
N GLU A 30 0.66 -6.81 -18.40
CA GLU A 30 1.01 -7.92 -17.52
C GLU A 30 2.26 -7.64 -16.67
N VAL A 31 3.28 -7.00 -17.24
CA VAL A 31 4.53 -6.69 -16.53
C VAL A 31 4.46 -5.35 -15.80
N PRO A 32 4.08 -4.22 -16.44
CA PRO A 32 4.18 -2.91 -15.81
C PRO A 32 3.32 -2.78 -14.54
N LEU A 33 2.11 -3.35 -14.54
CA LEU A 33 1.22 -3.28 -13.38
C LEU A 33 1.84 -3.95 -12.15
N ASN A 34 2.37 -5.17 -12.32
CA ASN A 34 3.01 -5.90 -11.22
C ASN A 34 4.35 -5.27 -10.82
N ALA A 35 5.10 -4.69 -11.77
CA ALA A 35 6.33 -3.98 -11.47
C ALA A 35 6.08 -2.73 -10.61
N ILE A 36 5.06 -1.93 -10.97
CA ILE A 36 4.67 -0.74 -10.19
C ILE A 36 4.14 -1.16 -8.82
N ALA A 37 3.35 -2.24 -8.73
CA ALA A 37 2.88 -2.79 -7.45
C ALA A 37 4.05 -3.25 -6.58
N GLY A 38 5.04 -3.93 -7.16
CA GLY A 38 6.26 -4.36 -6.47
C GLY A 38 7.07 -3.18 -5.94
N VAL A 39 7.33 -2.17 -6.78
CA VAL A 39 8.03 -0.94 -6.34
C VAL A 39 7.27 -0.24 -5.23
N THR A 40 5.95 -0.09 -5.36
CA THR A 40 5.08 0.51 -4.33
C THR A 40 5.18 -0.26 -3.01
N LEU A 41 5.15 -1.59 -3.06
CA LEU A 41 5.29 -2.42 -1.87
C LEU A 41 6.65 -2.24 -1.20
N VAL A 42 7.74 -2.19 -1.98
CA VAL A 42 9.09 -1.92 -1.47
C VAL A 42 9.17 -0.56 -0.79
N LEU A 43 8.59 0.48 -1.39
CA LEU A 43 8.54 1.81 -0.78
C LEU A 43 7.79 1.77 0.56
N HIS A 44 6.63 1.12 0.63
CA HIS A 44 5.89 0.99 1.88
C HIS A 44 6.63 0.16 2.94
N LEU A 45 7.41 -0.85 2.53
CA LEU A 45 8.28 -1.60 3.45
C LEU A 45 9.39 -0.70 4.01
N VAL A 46 10.02 0.13 3.17
CA VAL A 46 11.02 1.10 3.61
C VAL A 46 10.41 2.09 4.59
N GLU A 47 9.24 2.65 4.29
CA GLU A 47 8.49 3.52 5.20
C GLU A 47 8.22 2.82 6.55
N MET A 48 7.72 1.58 6.51
CA MET A 48 7.43 0.79 7.71
C MET A 48 8.70 0.57 8.56
N LEU A 49 9.86 0.34 7.94
CA LEU A 49 11.13 0.19 8.64
C LEU A 49 11.61 1.51 9.27
N LEU A 50 11.52 2.62 8.55
CA LEU A 50 11.87 3.96 9.04
C LEU A 50 10.99 4.37 10.24
N PHE A 51 9.70 4.09 10.17
CA PHE A 51 8.73 4.44 11.22
C PHE A 51 8.43 3.28 12.19
N ASN A 52 9.21 2.19 12.17
CA ASN A 52 8.93 0.99 12.98
C ASN A 52 8.85 1.31 14.48
N LYS A 53 9.74 2.16 15.00
CA LYS A 53 9.72 2.58 16.41
C LYS A 53 8.43 3.32 16.78
N TYR A 54 7.97 4.21 15.91
CA TYR A 54 6.71 4.94 16.10
C TYR A 54 5.50 4.00 16.03
N LEU A 55 5.48 3.10 15.04
CA LEU A 55 4.41 2.11 14.87
C LEU A 55 4.30 1.15 16.05
N GLN A 56 5.42 0.76 16.67
CA GLN A 56 5.43 -0.10 17.86
C GLN A 56 4.84 0.53 19.11
N GLN A 57 4.89 1.87 19.20
CA GLN A 57 4.34 2.62 20.33
C GLN A 57 2.83 2.84 20.22
N GLN A 58 2.21 2.46 19.09
CA GLN A 58 0.78 2.59 18.91
C GLN A 58 0.00 1.46 19.60
N PRO A 59 -1.27 1.69 19.99
CA PRO A 59 -2.09 0.69 20.66
C PRO A 59 -2.31 -0.61 19.85
N ALA A 60 -2.28 -0.51 18.52
CA ALA A 60 -2.51 -1.63 17.59
C ALA A 60 -1.42 -1.68 16.50
N PRO A 61 -0.17 -2.04 16.84
CA PRO A 61 0.97 -1.90 15.95
C PRO A 61 0.83 -2.71 14.66
N GLY A 62 0.19 -3.88 14.71
CA GLY A 62 -0.08 -4.70 13.53
C GLY A 62 -1.05 -4.05 12.54
N LEU A 63 -2.11 -3.40 13.04
CA LEU A 63 -3.09 -2.73 12.19
C LEU A 63 -2.48 -1.50 11.50
N HIS A 64 -1.68 -0.71 12.22
CA HIS A 64 -0.99 0.42 11.62
C HIS A 64 0.06 -0.01 10.59
N ARG A 65 0.77 -1.12 10.82
CA ARG A 65 1.67 -1.72 9.81
C ARG A 65 0.91 -2.12 8.55
N LEU A 66 -0.24 -2.79 8.69
CA LEU A 66 -1.09 -3.13 7.53
C LEU A 66 -1.57 -1.88 6.79
N GLN A 67 -1.94 -0.83 7.52
CA GLN A 67 -2.38 0.43 6.91
C GLN A 67 -1.25 1.17 6.20
N VAL A 68 -0.01 1.13 6.70
CA VAL A 68 1.16 1.65 5.98
C VAL A 68 1.45 0.81 4.74
N LEU A 69 1.35 -0.53 4.82
CA LEU A 69 1.54 -1.39 3.65
C LEU A 69 0.49 -1.15 2.55
N LEU A 70 -0.76 -0.85 2.93
CA LEU A 70 -1.84 -0.62 1.97
C LEU A 70 -1.88 0.81 1.46
N PHE A 71 -1.55 1.80 2.28
CA PHE A 71 -1.80 3.22 1.99
C PHE A 71 -0.56 4.14 2.10
N GLY A 72 0.60 3.61 2.51
CA GLY A 72 1.82 4.38 2.75
C GLY A 72 1.72 5.36 3.92
N VAL A 73 2.65 6.32 3.97
CA VAL A 73 2.70 7.43 4.96
C VAL A 73 1.42 8.31 4.97
N LEU A 74 0.56 8.26 3.94
CA LEU A 74 -0.73 8.96 3.94
C LEU A 74 -1.64 8.54 5.11
N HIS A 75 -1.38 7.38 5.72
CA HIS A 75 -2.02 7.00 6.97
C HIS A 75 -1.40 7.70 8.21
N LEU A 76 -0.07 7.82 8.25
CA LEU A 76 0.67 8.41 9.37
C LEU A 76 0.41 9.91 9.56
N GLN A 77 0.17 10.66 8.48
CA GLN A 77 -0.23 12.08 8.56
C GLN A 77 -1.56 12.31 9.29
N ARG A 78 -2.35 11.24 9.52
CA ARG A 78 -3.64 11.30 10.20
C ARG A 78 -3.55 11.06 11.71
N LEU A 79 -2.34 10.79 12.22
CA LEU A 79 -2.05 10.53 13.62
C LEU A 79 -1.48 11.76 14.35
N HIS A 80 -1.53 12.92 13.70
CA HIS A 80 -1.11 14.22 14.23
C HIS A 80 -2.32 15.16 14.34
#